data_AF-A0A7W1BJL9-F1
#
_entry.id   AF-A0A7W1BJL9-F1
#
_cell.length_a   1.000
_cell.length_b   1.000
_cell.length_c   1.000
_cell.angle_alpha   90.00
_cell.angle_beta   90.00
_cell.angle_gamma   90.00
#
_symmetry.space_group_name_H-M   'P 1'
#
loop_
_entity.id
_entity.type
_entity.pdbx_description
1 polymer ?
#
loop_
_entity_poly.entity_id
_entity_poly.type
_entity_poly.pdbx_seq_one_letter_code
_entity_poly.pdbx_strand_id
1 'polypeptide(L)'
;MEPAAKPQTARRRLSRAAFYMHLWIGVIFTFSLIAISITGILLNHKRVLGLMPAVEHEPSGPLSDALTLSRLAEIGLSAVPNREDASRTRDMSRIDRMDVRPRNGYAKVRLRDSASTEVTVDLNDGRILHVGPRGDVLLERLHSGEVFGGRGVLLSDAAAVALVIALITGYWLWLAPKLFNRNPHGTSRDTRVSANPGQEP
;
A
#
# COMPACT_ATOMS: atom_id res chain seq x y z
N MET A 1 20.99 -42.70 -29.03
CA MET A 1 19.85 -42.26 -28.21
C MET A 1 20.41 -41.52 -27.01
N GLU A 2 20.17 -40.22 -26.94
CA GLU A 2 20.72 -39.30 -25.95
C GLU A 2 20.08 -39.52 -24.56
N PRO A 3 20.85 -39.57 -23.45
CA PRO A 3 20.27 -39.81 -22.15
C PRO A 3 19.55 -38.56 -21.63
N ALA A 4 18.24 -38.65 -21.43
CA ALA A 4 17.42 -37.62 -20.80
C ALA A 4 18.01 -37.18 -19.45
N ALA A 5 18.39 -35.90 -19.34
CA ALA A 5 18.95 -35.33 -18.13
C ALA A 5 17.98 -35.51 -16.94
N LYS A 6 18.47 -36.12 -15.85
CA LYS A 6 17.67 -36.49 -14.68
C LYS A 6 16.99 -35.27 -14.00
N PRO A 7 15.73 -35.37 -13.55
CA PRO A 7 14.93 -34.26 -13.00
C PRO A 7 15.51 -33.62 -11.71
N GLN A 8 16.47 -34.26 -11.04
CA GLN A 8 17.11 -33.72 -9.84
C GLN A 8 18.05 -32.53 -10.13
N THR A 9 18.67 -32.46 -11.31
CA THR A 9 19.62 -31.39 -11.66
C THR A 9 18.91 -30.09 -11.99
N ALA A 10 17.81 -30.18 -12.76
CA ALA A 10 16.96 -29.04 -13.09
C ALA A 10 16.33 -28.39 -11.84
N ARG A 11 15.86 -29.20 -10.88
CA ARG A 11 15.30 -28.73 -9.61
C ARG A 11 16.33 -27.97 -8.75
N ARG A 12 17.54 -28.51 -8.62
CA ARG A 12 18.64 -27.83 -7.89
C ARG A 12 19.03 -26.51 -8.56
N ARG A 13 18.99 -26.44 -9.90
CA ARG A 13 19.23 -25.20 -10.65
C ARG A 13 18.14 -24.16 -10.40
N LEU A 14 16.86 -24.57 -10.40
CA LEU A 14 15.73 -23.68 -10.15
C LEU A 14 15.74 -23.09 -8.73
N SER A 15 15.99 -23.91 -7.70
CA SER A 15 16.11 -23.41 -6.32
C SER A 15 17.28 -22.45 -6.13
N ARG A 16 18.43 -22.69 -6.78
CA ARG A 16 19.56 -21.76 -6.78
C ARG A 16 19.22 -20.46 -7.48
N ALA A 17 18.59 -20.52 -8.65
CA ALA A 17 18.15 -19.32 -9.36
C ALA A 17 17.16 -18.49 -8.52
N ALA A 18 16.16 -19.14 -7.89
CA ALA A 18 15.23 -18.49 -6.99
C ALA A 18 15.93 -17.82 -5.80
N PHE A 19 16.94 -18.48 -5.21
CA PHE A 19 17.74 -17.92 -4.12
C PHE A 19 18.48 -16.64 -4.54
N TYR A 20 19.23 -16.68 -5.65
CA TYR A 20 19.97 -15.52 -6.11
C TYR A 20 19.06 -14.40 -6.59
N MET A 21 17.93 -14.73 -7.24
CA MET A 21 16.95 -13.74 -7.65
C MET A 21 16.33 -13.06 -6.43
N HIS A 22 15.95 -13.81 -5.40
CA HIS A 22 15.48 -13.26 -4.13
C HIS A 22 16.52 -12.36 -3.46
N LEU A 23 17.77 -12.83 -3.35
CA LEU A 23 18.87 -12.09 -2.73
C LEU A 23 19.11 -10.74 -3.43
N TRP A 24 19.30 -10.75 -4.76
CA TRP A 24 19.67 -9.55 -5.49
C TRP A 24 18.50 -8.59 -5.66
N ILE A 25 17.27 -9.07 -5.90
CA ILE A 25 16.08 -8.21 -5.91
C ILE A 25 15.90 -7.56 -4.54
N GLY A 26 16.03 -8.34 -3.46
CA GLY A 26 16.02 -7.84 -2.10
C GLY A 26 17.02 -6.70 -1.92
N VAL A 27 18.30 -6.95 -2.18
CA VAL A 27 19.37 -5.95 -1.99
C VAL A 27 19.13 -4.69 -2.83
N ILE A 28 18.81 -4.84 -4.12
CA ILE A 28 18.64 -3.69 -5.04
C ILE A 28 17.47 -2.80 -4.60
N PHE A 29 16.36 -3.41 -4.19
CA PHE A 29 15.13 -2.67 -3.85
C PHE A 29 14.92 -2.46 -2.36
N THR A 30 15.86 -2.84 -1.48
CA THR A 30 15.66 -2.80 -0.02
C THR A 30 15.20 -1.42 0.46
N PHE A 31 15.88 -0.35 0.02
CA PHE A 31 15.53 1.00 0.45
C PHE A 31 14.14 1.42 -0.03
N SER A 32 13.80 1.14 -1.29
CA SER A 32 12.47 1.45 -1.84
C SER A 32 11.37 0.67 -1.12
N LEU A 33 11.59 -0.63 -0.85
CA LEU A 33 10.62 -1.46 -0.13
C LEU A 33 10.41 -1.00 1.31
N ILE A 34 11.49 -0.61 2.00
CA ILE A 34 11.39 -0.04 3.36
C ILE A 34 10.61 1.27 3.32
N ALA A 35 10.95 2.19 2.40
CA ALA A 35 10.27 3.48 2.28
C ALA A 35 8.77 3.29 1.98
N ILE A 36 8.41 2.46 1.01
CA ILE A 36 7.02 2.16 0.66
C ILE A 36 6.29 1.49 1.83
N SER A 37 6.93 0.57 2.55
CA SER A 37 6.33 -0.09 3.71
C SER A 37 6.06 0.87 4.86
N ILE A 38 7.04 1.69 5.24
CA ILE A 38 6.90 2.68 6.32
C ILE A 38 5.82 3.68 5.93
N THR A 39 5.92 4.29 4.75
CA THR A 39 4.92 5.27 4.29
C THR A 39 3.53 4.68 4.17
N GLY A 40 3.39 3.43 3.73
CA GLY A 40 2.11 2.71 3.68
C GLY A 40 1.49 2.51 5.07
N ILE A 41 2.30 2.15 6.07
CA ILE A 41 1.85 2.07 7.47
C ILE A 41 1.37 3.44 7.96
N LEU A 42 2.15 4.49 7.72
CA LEU A 42 1.78 5.85 8.14
C LEU A 42 0.49 6.31 7.44
N LEU A 43 0.30 5.99 6.15
CA LEU A 43 -0.90 6.35 5.40
C LEU A 43 -2.17 5.71 5.98
N ASN A 44 -2.08 4.46 6.43
CA ASN A 44 -3.18 3.78 7.10
C ASN A 44 -3.55 4.45 8.44
N HIS A 45 -2.61 5.13 9.09
CA HIS A 45 -2.79 5.77 10.39
C HIS A 45 -2.88 7.31 10.30
N LYS A 46 -3.14 7.87 9.12
CA LYS A 46 -3.11 9.33 8.88
C LYS A 46 -4.00 10.18 9.78
N ARG A 47 -5.10 9.62 10.31
CA ARG A 47 -5.97 10.30 11.30
C ARG A 47 -5.31 10.38 12.67
N VAL A 48 -4.74 9.26 13.13
CA VAL A 48 -4.03 9.19 14.43
C VAL A 48 -2.80 10.09 14.43
N LEU A 49 -2.13 10.21 13.27
CA LEU A 49 -0.97 11.09 13.07
C LEU A 49 -1.35 12.57 12.90
N GLY A 50 -2.63 12.94 12.94
CA GLY A 50 -3.08 14.32 12.74
C GLY A 50 -2.88 14.87 11.32
N LEU A 51 -2.52 14.02 10.35
CA LEU A 51 -2.30 14.42 8.95
C LEU A 51 -3.60 14.65 8.19
N MET A 52 -4.70 14.07 8.68
CA MET A 52 -6.05 14.28 8.16
C MET A 52 -7.00 14.64 9.32
N PRO A 53 -7.51 15.87 9.39
CA PRO A 53 -8.40 16.29 10.47
C PRO A 53 -9.69 15.47 10.45
N ALA A 54 -10.05 14.95 11.61
CA ALA A 54 -11.33 14.27 11.84
C ALA A 54 -12.37 15.35 12.17
N VAL A 55 -13.21 15.67 11.20
CA VAL A 55 -14.40 16.49 11.43
C VAL A 55 -15.50 15.52 11.87
N GLU A 56 -15.73 15.44 13.17
CA GLU A 56 -16.91 14.79 13.73
C GLU A 56 -18.10 15.72 13.52
N HIS A 57 -19.09 15.26 12.79
CA HIS A 57 -20.25 16.03 12.43
C HIS A 57 -21.42 15.08 12.15
N GLU A 58 -22.57 15.42 12.71
CA GLU A 58 -23.83 14.73 12.47
C GLU A 58 -24.62 15.48 11.39
N PRO A 59 -25.27 14.79 10.45
CA PRO A 59 -26.00 15.45 9.37
C PRO A 59 -27.03 16.46 9.88
N SER A 60 -26.92 17.70 9.42
CA SER A 60 -27.85 18.79 9.78
C SER A 60 -29.24 18.66 9.14
N GLY A 61 -29.41 17.76 8.17
CA GLY A 61 -30.70 17.48 7.52
C GLY A 61 -30.67 16.26 6.61
N PRO A 62 -31.81 15.91 5.99
CA PRO A 62 -31.86 14.85 4.99
C PRO A 62 -31.11 15.25 3.71
N LEU A 63 -30.59 14.26 2.98
CA LEU A 63 -29.86 14.50 1.73
C LEU A 63 -30.72 15.19 0.65
N SER A 64 -32.05 15.03 0.70
CA SER A 64 -32.98 15.71 -0.21
C SER A 64 -32.90 17.23 -0.13
N ASP A 65 -32.52 17.75 1.04
CA ASP A 65 -32.49 19.17 1.34
C ASP A 65 -31.05 19.71 1.24
N ALA A 66 -30.13 18.92 0.66
CA ALA A 66 -28.75 19.32 0.47
C ALA A 66 -28.63 20.44 -0.56
N LEU A 67 -27.74 21.39 -0.27
CA LEU A 67 -27.32 22.43 -1.18
C LEU A 67 -26.73 21.82 -2.45
N THR A 68 -26.91 22.54 -3.56
CA THR A 68 -26.33 22.17 -4.85
C THR A 68 -24.81 22.16 -4.79
N LEU A 69 -24.17 21.29 -5.59
CA LEU A 69 -22.70 21.22 -5.68
C LEU A 69 -22.07 22.57 -6.02
N SER A 70 -22.70 23.36 -6.90
CA SER A 70 -22.24 24.71 -7.23
C SER A 70 -22.25 25.62 -6.02
N ARG A 71 -23.29 25.55 -5.17
CA ARG A 71 -23.37 26.36 -3.97
C ARG A 71 -22.31 25.96 -2.94
N LEU A 72 -22.11 24.66 -2.74
CA LEU A 72 -21.05 24.13 -1.87
C LEU A 72 -19.66 24.52 -2.35
N ALA A 73 -19.44 24.51 -3.68
CA ALA A 73 -18.21 24.96 -4.31
C ALA A 73 -17.92 26.45 -4.06
N GLU A 74 -18.91 27.32 -4.24
CA GLU A 74 -18.81 28.76 -3.94
C GLU A 74 -18.48 29.01 -2.46
N ILE A 75 -19.18 28.33 -1.55
CA ILE A 75 -18.93 28.43 -0.11
C ILE A 75 -17.49 28.00 0.19
N GLY A 76 -17.06 26.86 -0.35
CA GLY A 76 -15.70 26.35 -0.18
C GLY A 76 -14.62 27.33 -0.67
N LEU A 77 -14.84 27.96 -1.82
CA LEU A 77 -13.92 28.98 -2.35
C LEU A 77 -13.89 30.25 -1.49
N SER A 78 -15.04 30.66 -0.95
CA SER A 78 -15.14 31.86 -0.11
C SER A 78 -14.53 31.68 1.28
N ALA A 79 -14.39 30.44 1.76
CA ALA A 79 -13.91 30.10 3.10
C ALA A 79 -12.39 30.27 3.30
N VAL A 80 -11.61 30.47 2.23
CA VAL A 80 -10.15 30.54 2.31
C VAL A 80 -9.68 32.00 2.40
N PRO A 81 -9.17 32.46 3.56
CA PRO A 81 -8.70 33.83 3.71
C PRO A 81 -7.40 34.01 2.92
N ASN A 82 -7.26 35.13 2.20
CA ASN A 82 -6.04 35.54 1.48
C ASN A 82 -5.61 34.72 0.25
N ARG A 83 -6.39 34.77 -0.83
CA ARG A 83 -5.79 34.75 -2.17
C ARG A 83 -6.43 35.86 -3.01
N GLU A 84 -5.64 36.90 -3.22
CA GLU A 84 -5.85 38.09 -4.05
C GLU A 84 -6.97 37.92 -5.09
N ASP A 85 -7.89 38.87 -5.08
CA ASP A 85 -9.05 39.07 -5.97
C ASP A 85 -10.37 38.38 -5.55
N ALA A 86 -11.27 39.20 -4.99
CA ALA A 86 -12.70 38.87 -4.82
C ALA A 86 -13.41 38.50 -6.14
N SER A 87 -12.83 38.89 -7.28
CA SER A 87 -13.25 38.49 -8.63
C SER A 87 -12.93 37.02 -8.96
N ARG A 88 -12.00 36.37 -8.25
CA ARG A 88 -11.61 34.96 -8.44
C ARG A 88 -12.36 33.98 -7.54
N THR A 89 -13.25 34.43 -6.64
CA THR A 89 -14.07 33.57 -5.79
C THR A 89 -15.07 32.72 -6.58
N ARG A 90 -15.30 33.04 -7.87
CA ARG A 90 -16.12 32.24 -8.79
C ARG A 90 -15.33 31.39 -9.78
N ASP A 91 -14.00 31.43 -9.71
CA ASP A 91 -13.16 30.63 -10.60
C ASP A 91 -13.13 29.17 -10.14
N MET A 92 -14.05 28.38 -10.68
CA MET A 92 -14.17 26.94 -10.40
C MET A 92 -12.93 26.13 -10.83
N SER A 93 -12.05 26.67 -11.68
CA SER A 93 -10.80 25.99 -12.07
C SER A 93 -9.81 25.80 -10.92
N ARG A 94 -10.01 26.53 -9.83
CA ARG A 94 -9.25 26.43 -8.58
C ARG A 94 -9.67 25.25 -7.72
N ILE A 95 -10.79 24.60 -8.01
CA ILE A 95 -11.22 23.39 -7.33
C ILE A 95 -10.56 22.21 -8.03
N ASP A 96 -9.78 21.45 -7.28
CA ASP A 96 -9.15 20.24 -7.77
C ASP A 96 -10.14 19.07 -7.82
N ARG A 97 -10.89 18.89 -6.72
CA ARG A 97 -11.93 17.86 -6.58
C ARG A 97 -12.90 18.20 -5.46
N MET A 98 -14.11 17.64 -5.55
CA MET A 98 -15.09 17.63 -4.47
C MET A 98 -15.43 16.19 -4.07
N ASP A 99 -15.39 15.90 -2.77
CA ASP A 99 -15.77 14.59 -2.20
C ASP A 99 -17.01 14.79 -1.31
N VAL A 100 -18.16 14.26 -1.74
CA VAL A 100 -19.43 14.37 -1.01
C VAL A 100 -19.63 13.13 -0.16
N ARG A 101 -19.90 13.33 1.14
CA ARG A 101 -20.10 12.25 2.11
C ARG A 101 -21.47 12.33 2.77
N PRO A 102 -22.54 11.85 2.10
CA PRO A 102 -23.91 11.97 2.61
C PRO A 102 -24.11 11.38 3.99
N ARG A 103 -23.48 10.23 4.26
CA ARG A 103 -23.53 9.57 5.58
C ARG A 103 -23.05 10.46 6.72
N ASN A 104 -22.12 11.37 6.43
CA ASN A 104 -21.53 12.27 7.42
C ASN A 104 -22.10 13.70 7.32
N GLY A 105 -23.02 13.98 6.40
CA GLY A 105 -23.65 15.30 6.27
C GLY A 105 -22.78 16.42 5.72
N TYR A 106 -21.62 16.13 5.11
CA TYR A 106 -20.73 17.18 4.57
C TYR A 106 -20.15 16.85 3.19
N ALA A 107 -19.69 17.90 2.51
CA ALA A 107 -18.84 17.84 1.33
C ALA A 107 -17.45 18.43 1.63
N LYS A 108 -16.42 17.86 1.02
CA LYS A 108 -15.04 18.35 1.08
C LYS A 108 -14.67 18.95 -0.26
N VAL A 109 -14.37 20.24 -0.26
CA VAL A 109 -13.89 20.99 -1.42
C VAL A 109 -12.37 21.08 -1.32
N ARG A 110 -11.66 20.38 -2.21
CA ARG A 110 -10.20 20.43 -2.29
C ARG A 110 -9.79 21.46 -3.33
N LEU A 111 -8.90 22.35 -2.94
CA LEU A 111 -8.34 23.37 -3.82
C LEU A 111 -7.09 22.87 -4.54
N ARG A 112 -6.89 23.39 -5.75
CA ARG A 112 -5.70 23.20 -6.57
C ARG A 112 -4.64 24.22 -6.16
N ASP A 113 -4.07 24.01 -5.00
CA ASP A 113 -2.94 24.80 -4.49
C ASP A 113 -1.83 23.90 -3.94
N SER A 114 -0.65 24.48 -3.72
CA SER A 114 0.52 23.72 -3.27
C SER A 114 0.32 23.05 -1.91
N ALA A 115 -0.52 23.63 -1.05
CA ALA A 115 -0.87 23.10 0.26
C ALA A 115 -2.04 22.07 0.22
N SER A 116 -2.66 21.88 -0.95
CA SER A 116 -3.86 21.07 -1.12
C SER A 116 -4.92 21.35 -0.05
N THR A 117 -5.24 22.63 0.13
CA THR A 117 -6.20 23.09 1.13
C THR A 117 -7.55 22.41 0.92
N GLU A 118 -8.10 21.87 2.00
CA GLU A 118 -9.39 21.20 2.02
C GLU A 118 -10.35 21.98 2.92
N VAL A 119 -11.49 22.35 2.36
CA VAL A 119 -12.60 23.00 3.06
C VAL A 119 -13.72 21.99 3.22
N THR A 120 -14.15 21.75 4.46
CA THR A 120 -15.29 20.87 4.76
C THR A 120 -16.52 21.74 5.01
N VAL A 121 -17.57 21.51 4.23
CA VAL A 121 -18.82 22.28 4.24
C VAL A 121 -19.98 21.33 4.50
N ASP A 122 -20.85 21.68 5.43
CA ASP A 122 -22.12 20.97 5.70
C ASP A 122 -23.01 20.98 4.44
N LEU A 123 -23.68 19.85 4.18
CA LEU A 123 -24.50 19.69 2.98
C LEU A 123 -25.78 20.52 3.00
N ASN A 124 -26.39 20.76 4.15
CA ASN A 124 -27.71 21.36 4.28
C ASN A 124 -27.64 22.84 4.62
N ASP A 125 -26.84 23.22 5.61
CA ASP A 125 -26.76 24.61 6.10
C ASP A 125 -25.61 25.40 5.45
N GLY A 126 -24.68 24.73 4.78
CA GLY A 126 -23.52 25.36 4.14
C GLY A 126 -22.49 25.91 5.13
N ARG A 127 -22.55 25.51 6.41
CA ARG A 127 -21.60 25.93 7.44
C ARG A 127 -20.22 25.34 7.16
N ILE A 128 -19.19 26.15 7.35
CA ILE A 128 -17.80 25.73 7.24
C ILE A 128 -17.43 24.98 8.53
N LEU A 129 -17.21 23.67 8.40
CA LEU A 129 -16.86 22.81 9.52
C LEU A 129 -15.35 22.79 9.78
N HIS A 130 -14.54 22.89 8.72
CA HIS A 130 -13.09 22.86 8.82
C HIS A 130 -12.42 23.48 7.58
N VAL A 131 -11.32 24.21 7.79
CA VAL A 131 -10.43 24.71 6.73
C VAL A 131 -8.99 24.41 7.12
N GLY A 132 -8.23 23.72 6.26
CA GLY A 132 -6.82 23.51 6.53
C GLY A 132 -6.05 22.81 5.41
N PRO A 133 -4.71 22.79 5.49
CA PRO A 133 -3.87 22.04 4.57
C PRO A 133 -4.03 20.53 4.79
N ARG A 134 -3.75 19.73 3.76
CA ARG A 134 -3.68 18.26 3.89
C ARG A 134 -2.26 17.81 4.17
N GLY A 135 -2.02 17.33 5.38
CA GLY A 135 -0.73 16.77 5.78
C GLY A 135 -0.44 15.41 5.13
N ASP A 136 -1.47 14.70 4.66
CA ASP A 136 -1.31 13.38 4.02
C ASP A 136 -0.72 13.46 2.60
N VAL A 137 -0.76 14.62 1.92
CA VAL A 137 -0.34 14.75 0.51
C VAL A 137 1.16 14.50 0.31
N LEU A 138 2.01 14.98 1.22
CA LEU A 138 3.45 14.70 1.14
C LEU A 138 3.71 13.19 1.28
N LEU A 139 3.02 12.56 2.23
CA LEU A 139 3.17 11.14 2.50
C LEU A 139 2.63 10.28 1.34
N GLU A 140 1.48 10.66 0.77
CA GLU A 140 0.90 10.05 -0.42
C GLU A 140 1.90 10.12 -1.59
N ARG A 141 2.48 11.29 -1.85
CA ARG A 141 3.47 11.49 -2.92
C ARG A 141 4.79 10.75 -2.68
N LEU A 142 5.21 10.61 -1.43
CA LEU A 142 6.43 9.87 -1.10
C LEU A 142 6.21 8.37 -1.31
N HIS A 143 5.03 7.86 -0.93
CA HIS A 143 4.64 6.46 -1.13
C HIS A 143 4.47 6.11 -2.62
N SER A 144 3.84 6.98 -3.41
CA SER A 144 3.68 6.78 -4.85
C SER A 144 4.97 7.05 -5.65
N GLY A 145 5.96 7.69 -5.04
CA GLY A 145 7.20 8.11 -5.71
C GLY A 145 7.08 9.42 -6.49
N GLU A 146 5.90 10.06 -6.51
CA GLU A 146 5.67 11.36 -7.16
C GLU A 146 6.58 12.48 -6.64
N VAL A 147 7.10 12.39 -5.41
CA VAL A 147 8.10 13.35 -4.89
C VAL A 147 9.33 13.46 -5.80
N PHE A 148 9.69 12.40 -6.52
CA PHE A 148 10.81 12.37 -7.47
C PHE A 148 10.36 12.53 -8.93
N GLY A 149 9.12 12.97 -9.16
CA GLY A 149 8.51 13.11 -10.49
C GLY A 149 8.20 11.76 -11.16
N GLY A 150 7.96 11.78 -12.47
CA GLY A 150 7.51 10.59 -13.21
C GLY A 150 8.48 9.40 -13.14
N ARG A 151 9.80 9.64 -13.03
CA ARG A 151 10.79 8.57 -12.82
C ARG A 151 10.66 7.90 -11.45
N GLY A 152 10.25 8.65 -10.44
CA GLY A 152 10.00 8.12 -9.10
C GLY A 152 8.80 7.18 -9.06
N VAL A 153 7.74 7.48 -9.82
CA VAL A 153 6.59 6.58 -9.98
C VAL A 153 7.01 5.26 -10.59
N LEU A 154 7.81 5.29 -11.67
CA LEU A 154 8.36 4.07 -12.28
C LEU A 154 9.25 3.28 -11.31
N LEU A 155 9.99 3.96 -10.44
CA LEU A 155 10.78 3.30 -9.38
C LEU A 155 9.86 2.62 -8.35
N SER A 156 8.74 3.25 -7.98
CA SER A 156 7.73 2.66 -7.08
C SER A 156 7.09 1.43 -7.72
N ASP A 157 6.72 1.49 -9.00
CA ASP A 157 6.19 0.36 -9.76
C ASP A 157 7.20 -0.79 -9.85
N ALA A 158 8.47 -0.47 -10.15
CA ALA A 158 9.54 -1.46 -10.17
C ALA A 158 9.74 -2.10 -8.78
N ALA A 159 9.66 -1.33 -7.71
CA ALA A 159 9.72 -1.83 -6.34
C ALA A 159 8.51 -2.73 -6.01
N ALA A 160 7.31 -2.40 -6.48
CA ALA A 160 6.12 -3.25 -6.30
C ALA A 160 6.26 -4.59 -7.02
N VAL A 161 6.75 -4.59 -8.26
CA VAL A 161 7.06 -5.83 -9.00
C VAL A 161 8.15 -6.65 -8.29
N ALA A 162 9.21 -5.98 -7.85
CA ALA A 162 10.27 -6.58 -7.06
C ALA A 162 9.73 -7.24 -5.78
N LEU A 163 8.81 -6.59 -5.07
CA LEU A 163 8.15 -7.15 -3.89
C LEU A 163 7.38 -8.43 -4.23
N VAL A 164 6.58 -8.43 -5.29
CA VAL A 164 5.83 -9.63 -5.72
C VAL A 164 6.78 -10.78 -6.05
N ILE A 165 7.86 -10.52 -6.79
CA ILE A 165 8.86 -11.54 -7.12
C ILE A 165 9.56 -12.02 -5.85
N ALA A 166 9.93 -11.14 -4.93
CA ALA A 166 10.55 -11.49 -3.66
C ALA A 166 9.63 -12.36 -2.79
N LEU A 167 8.32 -12.08 -2.75
CA LEU A 167 7.32 -12.88 -2.03
C LEU A 167 7.16 -14.27 -2.66
N ILE A 168 7.04 -14.36 -3.99
CA ILE A 168 6.91 -15.63 -4.71
C ILE A 168 8.17 -16.49 -4.52
N THR A 169 9.34 -15.90 -4.72
CA THR A 169 10.63 -16.61 -4.57
C THR A 169 10.88 -17.00 -3.12
N GLY A 170 10.58 -16.14 -2.15
CA GLY A 170 10.70 -16.43 -0.73
C GLY A 170 9.78 -17.59 -0.31
N TYR A 171 8.51 -17.55 -0.75
CA TYR A 171 7.57 -18.63 -0.50
C TYR A 171 8.01 -19.95 -1.16
N TRP A 172 8.50 -19.89 -2.39
CA TRP A 172 9.04 -21.06 -3.09
C TRP A 172 10.25 -21.66 -2.37
N LEU A 173 11.18 -20.84 -1.90
CA LEU A 173 12.36 -21.29 -1.15
C LEU A 173 11.96 -21.94 0.19
N TRP A 174 10.89 -21.49 0.82
CA TRP A 174 10.33 -22.11 2.02
C TRP A 174 9.59 -23.43 1.73
N LEU A 175 8.84 -23.50 0.62
CA LEU A 175 8.01 -24.65 0.28
C LEU A 175 8.79 -25.79 -0.38
N ALA A 176 9.75 -25.48 -1.25
CA ALA A 176 10.49 -26.47 -2.03
C ALA A 176 11.18 -27.54 -1.16
N PRO A 177 11.90 -27.21 -0.07
CA PRO A 177 12.48 -28.22 0.81
C PRO A 177 11.42 -29.15 1.41
N LYS A 178 10.24 -28.64 1.78
CA LYS A 178 9.17 -29.42 2.43
C LYS A 178 8.45 -30.36 1.48
N LEU A 179 8.27 -29.95 0.23
CA LEU A 179 7.67 -30.79 -0.80
C LEU A 179 8.61 -31.92 -1.24
N PHE A 180 9.92 -31.70 -1.19
CA PHE A 180 10.89 -32.60 -1.79
C PHE A 180 11.76 -33.38 -0.79
N ASN A 181 11.84 -32.98 0.49
CA ASN A 181 12.47 -33.76 1.57
C ASN A 181 11.46 -34.55 2.43
N ARG A 182 10.36 -35.03 1.85
CA ARG A 182 9.56 -36.08 2.50
C ARG A 182 10.34 -37.38 2.48
N ASN A 183 11.21 -37.58 3.47
CA ASN A 183 11.69 -38.90 3.82
C ASN A 183 10.51 -39.64 4.47
N PRO A 184 9.97 -40.72 3.88
CA PRO A 184 9.13 -41.62 4.63
C PRO A 184 10.07 -42.36 5.58
N HIS A 185 10.23 -41.86 6.81
CA HIS A 185 10.76 -42.70 7.88
C HIS A 185 9.59 -43.45 8.47
N GLY A 186 9.49 -44.72 8.08
CA GLY A 186 8.49 -45.64 8.59
C GLY A 186 8.71 -47.07 8.09
N THR A 187 9.49 -47.83 8.86
CA THR A 187 9.22 -49.22 9.29
C THR A 187 10.24 -50.30 8.86
N SER A 188 10.68 -51.05 9.90
CA SER A 188 11.43 -52.31 9.94
C SER A 188 12.94 -52.24 9.71
N ARG A 189 13.81 -52.80 10.56
CA ARG A 189 13.59 -53.81 11.61
C ARG A 189 14.75 -53.76 12.58
N ASP A 190 14.42 -53.43 13.82
CA ASP A 190 15.13 -53.91 15.00
C ASP A 190 14.99 -55.44 15.02
N THR A 191 16.12 -56.16 14.93
CA THR A 191 16.35 -57.55 15.40
C THR A 191 17.70 -58.04 14.86
N ARG A 192 18.77 -57.68 15.55
CA ARG A 192 19.99 -58.51 15.61
C ARG A 192 20.37 -58.68 17.08
N VAL A 193 19.51 -59.40 17.79
CA VAL A 193 19.85 -60.06 19.05
C VAL A 193 19.48 -61.52 18.91
N SER A 194 20.43 -62.38 19.29
CA SER A 194 20.35 -63.84 19.41
C SER A 194 20.50 -64.67 18.12
N ALA A 195 21.73 -65.11 17.86
CA ALA A 195 22.10 -66.52 18.07
C ALA A 195 23.52 -66.78 17.55
N ASN A 196 24.49 -66.97 18.45
CA ASN A 196 25.53 -67.97 18.19
C ASN A 196 26.02 -68.57 19.52
N PRO A 197 25.55 -69.77 19.90
CA PRO A 197 26.15 -70.56 20.97
C PRO A 197 27.18 -71.51 20.36
N GLY A 198 28.44 -71.35 20.77
CA GLY A 198 29.47 -72.40 20.73
C GLY A 198 30.16 -72.65 19.39
N GLN A 199 31.48 -72.43 19.34
CA GLN A 199 32.46 -73.50 19.14
C GLN A 199 33.88 -72.98 19.45
N GLU A 200 34.61 -73.83 20.17
CA GLU A 200 35.84 -73.64 20.98
C GLU A 200 37.15 -73.47 20.17
N PRO A 201 38.28 -73.08 20.83
CA PRO A 201 39.60 -72.91 20.21
C PRO A 201 40.31 -74.21 19.80
#